data_AF-A0A660UCM1-F1
#
_entry.id   AF-A0A660UCM1-F1
#
_cell.length_a   1.000
_cell.length_b   1.000
_cell.length_c   1.000
_cell.angle_alpha   90.00
_cell.angle_beta   90.00
_cell.angle_gamma   90.00
#
_symmetry.space_group_name_H-M   'P 1'
#
loop_
_entity.id
_entity.type
_entity.pdbx_description
1 polymer ?
#
loop_
_entity_poly.entity_id
_entity_poly.type
_entity_poly.pdbx_seq_one_letter_code
_entity_poly.pdbx_strand_id
1 'polypeptide(L)'
;MESLKIETEEMLKVGPNTFALRVEGDSMSPRFLEGDIIIVDPSLACENGDFCIAWLNGEVTFKKLRKNEKEIRLIPLNEKYPEIVIHMDKPVDFRIIGKVVDMIPKLQ
;
A
#
# COMPACT_ATOMS: atom_id res chain seq x y z
N MET A 1 -21.94 -14.02 -30.40
CA MET A 1 -20.91 -13.55 -29.44
C MET A 1 -21.49 -12.35 -28.76
N GLU A 2 -21.72 -12.44 -27.46
CA GLU A 2 -22.13 -11.27 -26.66
C GLU A 2 -20.91 -10.37 -26.49
N SER A 3 -21.04 -9.10 -26.86
CA SER A 3 -19.97 -8.13 -26.69
C SER A 3 -19.83 -7.79 -25.21
N LEU A 4 -18.61 -7.81 -24.69
CA LEU A 4 -18.30 -7.35 -23.34
C LEU A 4 -18.72 -5.87 -23.23
N LYS A 5 -19.69 -5.57 -22.36
CA LYS A 5 -20.00 -4.19 -21.98
C LYS A 5 -19.06 -3.78 -20.86
N ILE A 6 -18.19 -2.82 -21.13
CA ILE A 6 -17.29 -2.23 -20.13
C ILE A 6 -17.91 -0.90 -19.71
N GLU A 7 -18.29 -0.76 -18.44
CA GLU A 7 -18.78 0.50 -17.90
C GLU A 7 -17.58 1.38 -17.51
N THR A 8 -17.32 2.42 -18.29
CA THR A 8 -16.15 3.30 -18.10
C THR A 8 -16.23 4.16 -16.85
N GLU A 9 -17.41 4.27 -16.22
CA GLU A 9 -17.62 5.02 -14.99
C GLU A 9 -16.94 4.36 -13.78
N GLU A 10 -16.71 3.04 -13.83
CA GLU A 10 -15.99 2.28 -12.80
C GLU A 10 -14.47 2.22 -13.05
N MET A 11 -13.97 2.91 -14.08
CA MET A 11 -12.54 2.89 -14.40
C MET A 11 -11.73 3.64 -13.35
N LEU A 12 -10.80 2.93 -12.70
CA LEU A 12 -9.84 3.54 -11.78
C LEU A 12 -8.95 4.52 -12.54
N LYS A 13 -9.05 5.81 -12.20
CA LYS A 13 -8.18 6.85 -12.74
C LYS A 13 -6.92 6.92 -11.89
N VAL A 14 -5.77 6.68 -12.51
CA VAL A 14 -4.45 6.66 -11.87
C VAL A 14 -3.44 7.50 -12.64
N GLY A 15 -2.36 7.89 -11.97
CA GLY A 15 -1.27 8.64 -12.55
C GLY A 15 -0.44 7.85 -13.58
N PRO A 16 0.39 8.54 -14.38
CA PRO A 16 1.18 7.94 -15.46
C PRO A 16 2.29 6.99 -14.98
N ASN A 17 2.68 7.08 -13.70
CA ASN A 17 3.73 6.25 -13.10
C ASN A 17 3.17 5.18 -12.17
N THR A 18 1.88 4.86 -12.28
CA THR A 18 1.26 3.79 -11.49
C THR A 18 1.82 2.44 -11.89
N PHE A 19 2.07 1.60 -10.89
CA PHE A 19 2.62 0.27 -11.08
C PHE A 19 1.90 -0.73 -10.18
N ALA A 20 2.14 -2.02 -10.42
CA ALA A 20 1.58 -3.09 -9.63
C ALA A 20 2.68 -3.84 -8.87
N LEU A 21 2.38 -4.26 -7.63
CA LEU A 21 3.24 -5.13 -6.84
C LEU A 21 2.48 -6.38 -6.42
N ARG A 22 3.19 -7.49 -6.26
CA ARG A 22 2.64 -8.70 -5.65
C ARG A 22 2.83 -8.64 -4.13
N VAL A 23 1.79 -8.96 -3.38
CA VAL A 23 1.85 -9.07 -1.93
C VAL A 23 2.60 -10.34 -1.54
N GLU A 24 3.59 -10.20 -0.68
CA GLU A 24 4.36 -11.31 -0.11
C GLU A 24 4.15 -11.37 1.42
N GLY A 25 3.95 -12.58 1.95
CA GLY A 25 3.64 -12.82 3.36
C GLY A 25 2.21 -12.41 3.77
N ASP A 26 1.92 -12.52 5.07
CA ASP A 26 0.56 -12.38 5.62
C ASP A 26 0.38 -11.17 6.56
N SER A 27 1.34 -10.23 6.60
CA SER A 27 1.26 -9.06 7.51
C SER A 27 0.06 -8.14 7.25
N MET A 28 -0.53 -8.22 6.06
CA MET A 28 -1.70 -7.43 5.64
C MET A 28 -2.98 -8.27 5.51
N SER A 29 -2.94 -9.52 5.97
CA SER A 29 -4.11 -10.38 6.17
C SER A 29 -5.07 -9.78 7.22
N PRO A 30 -6.40 -10.02 7.12
CA PRO A 30 -7.09 -10.86 6.14
C PRO A 30 -7.49 -10.14 4.85
N ARG A 31 -7.20 -8.83 4.74
CA ARG A 31 -7.66 -8.02 3.62
C ARG A 31 -6.82 -8.18 2.36
N PHE A 32 -5.51 -8.24 2.51
CA PHE A 32 -4.57 -8.46 1.42
C PHE A 32 -3.84 -9.77 1.67
N LEU A 33 -4.09 -10.75 0.82
CA LEU A 33 -3.55 -12.09 0.95
C LEU A 33 -2.26 -12.22 0.14
N GLU A 34 -1.43 -13.18 0.55
CA GLU A 34 -0.23 -13.51 -0.19
C GLU A 34 -0.56 -13.89 -1.63
N GLY A 35 0.10 -13.23 -2.57
CA GLY A 35 -0.10 -13.39 -4.01
C GLY A 35 -1.09 -12.41 -4.64
N ASP A 36 -1.85 -11.64 -3.86
CA ASP A 36 -2.67 -10.54 -4.40
C ASP A 36 -1.79 -9.52 -5.12
N ILE A 37 -2.34 -8.87 -6.14
CA ILE A 37 -1.68 -7.78 -6.86
C ILE A 37 -2.26 -6.46 -6.37
N ILE A 38 -1.43 -5.58 -5.82
CA ILE A 38 -1.83 -4.23 -5.41
C ILE A 38 -1.41 -3.21 -6.46
N ILE A 39 -2.28 -2.23 -6.71
CA ILE A 39 -2.03 -1.12 -7.64
C ILE A 39 -1.55 0.08 -6.83
N VAL A 40 -0.40 0.64 -7.19
CA VAL A 40 0.31 1.68 -6.43
C VAL A 40 0.48 2.91 -7.29
N ASP A 41 -0.04 4.04 -6.83
CA ASP A 41 0.09 5.34 -7.48
C ASP A 41 1.05 6.26 -6.70
N PRO A 42 2.24 6.56 -7.25
CA PRO A 42 3.21 7.45 -6.62
C PRO A 42 2.82 8.94 -6.65
N SER A 43 1.86 9.32 -7.49
CA SER A 43 1.44 10.72 -7.63
C SER A 43 0.48 11.16 -6.52
N LEU A 44 -0.08 10.21 -5.78
CA LEU A 44 -1.00 10.46 -4.68
C LEU A 44 -0.29 10.47 -3.34
N ALA A 45 -0.56 11.49 -2.53
CA ALA A 45 -0.11 11.53 -1.14
C ALA A 45 -0.81 10.45 -0.30
N CYS A 46 -0.06 9.80 0.59
CA CYS A 46 -0.63 8.91 1.59
C CYS A 46 -1.02 9.69 2.85
N GLU A 47 -2.29 9.59 3.22
CA GLU A 47 -2.87 10.16 4.42
C GLU A 47 -3.14 9.12 5.51
N ASN A 48 -3.54 9.59 6.68
CA ASN A 48 -3.89 8.72 7.79
C ASN A 48 -4.98 7.74 7.41
N GLY A 49 -4.70 6.45 7.57
CA GLY A 49 -5.59 5.36 7.22
C GLY A 49 -5.37 4.76 5.84
N ASP A 50 -4.58 5.40 4.98
CA ASP A 50 -4.24 4.88 3.66
C ASP A 50 -3.29 3.69 3.75
N PHE A 51 -3.33 2.87 2.71
CA PHE A 51 -2.40 1.78 2.45
C PHE A 51 -1.25 2.31 1.61
N CYS A 52 -0.01 2.08 2.05
CA CYS A 52 1.16 2.65 1.41
C CYS A 52 2.28 1.63 1.22
N ILE A 53 3.02 1.82 0.14
CA ILE A 53 4.34 1.21 -0.03
C ILE A 53 5.37 2.20 0.51
N ALA A 54 6.17 1.75 1.46
CA ALA A 54 7.19 2.56 2.10
C ALA A 54 8.55 1.90 1.93
N TRP A 55 9.57 2.74 1.72
CA TRP A 55 10.97 2.38 1.87
C TRP A 55 11.40 2.67 3.30
N LEU A 56 12.06 1.72 3.93
CA LEU A 56 12.63 1.86 5.26
C LEU A 56 13.95 1.10 5.35
N ASN A 57 15.05 1.82 5.55
CA ASN A 57 16.39 1.25 5.81
C ASN A 57 16.82 0.16 4.80
N GLY A 58 16.57 0.37 3.50
CA GLY A 58 16.93 -0.59 2.46
C GLY A 58 15.84 -1.59 2.08
N GLU A 59 14.72 -1.63 2.82
CA GLU A 59 13.63 -2.57 2.59
C GLU A 59 12.35 -1.87 2.15
N VAL A 60 11.57 -2.55 1.31
CA VAL A 60 10.23 -2.11 0.89
C VAL A 60 9.19 -2.84 1.72
N THR A 61 8.24 -2.10 2.30
CA THR A 61 7.17 -2.67 3.12
C THR A 61 5.81 -2.14 2.72
N PHE A 62 4.79 -2.99 2.86
CA PHE A 62 3.39 -2.64 2.62
C PHE A 62 2.65 -2.60 3.96
N LYS A 63 2.11 -1.43 4.34
CA LYS A 63 1.44 -1.19 5.63
C LYS A 63 0.34 -0.13 5.51
N LYS A 64 -0.52 -0.06 6.54
CA LYS A 64 -1.44 1.08 6.75
C LYS A 64 -0.69 2.23 7.43
N LEU A 65 -0.84 3.43 6.91
CA LEU A 65 -0.15 4.62 7.40
C LEU A 65 -0.93 5.30 8.53
N ARG A 66 -0.21 5.70 9.59
CA ARG A 66 -0.64 6.72 10.54
C ARG A 66 0.53 7.65 10.84
N LYS A 67 0.35 8.95 10.70
CA LYS A 67 1.35 10.01 10.89
C LYS A 67 0.78 11.10 11.79
N ASN A 68 1.65 11.69 12.61
CA ASN A 68 1.43 12.93 13.34
C ASN A 68 2.74 13.74 13.34
N GLU A 69 2.78 14.87 14.05
CA GLU A 69 3.94 15.77 14.08
C GLU A 69 5.22 15.12 14.63
N LYS A 70 5.12 14.07 15.44
CA LYS A 70 6.24 13.44 16.14
C LYS A 70 6.69 12.12 15.52
N GLU A 71 5.77 11.39 14.90
CA GLU A 71 6.04 10.03 14.44
C GLU A 71 5.19 9.61 13.23
N ILE A 72 5.75 8.67 12.47
CA ILE A 72 5.04 7.84 11.50
C ILE A 72 4.95 6.41 12.05
N ARG A 73 3.81 5.80 11.87
CA ARG A 73 3.51 4.40 12.18
C ARG A 73 3.12 3.68 10.90
N LEU A 74 3.79 2.57 10.65
CA LEU A 74 3.44 1.62 9.60
C LEU A 74 2.78 0.42 10.28
N ILE A 75 1.47 0.32 10.13
CA ILE A 75 0.60 -0.58 10.89
C ILE A 75 0.25 -1.79 10.03
N PRO A 76 0.62 -3.02 10.41
CA PRO A 76 0.14 -4.23 9.77
C PRO A 76 -1.36 -4.43 10.06
N LEU A 77 -2.07 -5.15 9.19
CA LEU A 77 -3.46 -5.55 9.49
C LEU A 77 -3.52 -6.85 10.31
N ASN A 78 -2.46 -7.65 10.27
CA ASN A 78 -2.33 -8.88 11.03
C ASN A 78 -1.63 -8.60 12.37
N GLU A 79 -2.36 -8.77 13.47
CA GLU A 79 -1.91 -8.48 14.84
C GLU A 79 -0.70 -9.30 15.32
N LYS A 80 -0.34 -10.38 14.60
CA LYS A 80 0.88 -11.14 14.87
C LYS A 80 2.16 -10.33 14.59
N TYR A 81 2.06 -9.28 13.80
CA TYR A 81 3.17 -8.43 13.41
C TYR A 81 3.14 -7.11 14.20
N PRO A 82 4.28 -6.64 14.73
CA PRO A 82 4.33 -5.37 15.43
C PRO A 82 4.20 -4.18 14.49
N GLU A 83 3.68 -3.06 15.00
CA GLU A 83 3.77 -1.77 14.34
C GLU A 83 5.24 -1.33 14.21
N ILE A 84 5.57 -0.67 13.09
CA ILE A 84 6.88 -0.01 12.93
C ILE A 84 6.68 1.47 13.23
N VAL A 85 7.41 1.99 14.22
CA VAL A 85 7.36 3.41 14.63
C VAL A 85 8.64 4.12 14.21
N ILE A 86 8.48 5.22 13.47
CA ILE A 86 9.55 6.07 12.98
C ILE A 86 9.37 7.43 13.65
N HIS A 87 10.31 7.79 14.54
CA HIS A 87 10.28 9.08 15.21
C HIS A 87 10.98 10.15 14.38
N MET A 88 10.35 11.32 14.26
CA MET A 88 10.84 12.43 13.42
C MET A 88 12.07 13.15 14.02
N ASP A 89 12.36 12.92 15.30
CA ASP A 89 13.54 13.46 15.99
C ASP A 89 14.81 12.64 15.71
N LYS A 90 14.71 11.52 14.98
CA LYS A 90 15.83 10.64 14.65
C LYS A 90 16.00 10.54 13.13
N PRO A 91 17.25 10.57 12.63
CA PRO A 91 17.50 10.32 11.21
C PRO A 91 17.16 8.85 10.89
N VAL A 92 16.27 8.66 9.93
CA VAL A 92 15.88 7.35 9.40
C VAL A 92 15.79 7.47 7.89
N ASP A 93 16.34 6.49 7.15
CA ASP A 93 16.13 6.40 5.71
C ASP A 93 14.72 5.89 5.44
N PHE A 94 13.78 6.84 5.39
CA PHE A 94 12.36 6.57 5.21
C PHE A 94 11.77 7.45 4.12
N ARG A 95 10.95 6.84 3.26
CA ARG A 95 10.09 7.55 2.32
C ARG A 95 8.88 6.72 1.93
N ILE A 96 7.77 7.39 1.67
CA ILE A 96 6.62 6.77 1.01
C ILE A 96 6.92 6.69 -0.49
N ILE A 97 6.76 5.50 -1.06
CA ILE A 97 6.94 5.23 -2.50
C ILE A 97 5.64 5.55 -3.25
N GLY A 98 4.49 5.19 -2.68
CA GLY A 98 3.20 5.48 -3.29
C GLY A 98 2.01 4.94 -2.50
N LYS A 99 0.82 5.41 -2.87
CA LYS A 99 -0.45 4.99 -2.30
C LYS A 99 -0.98 3.75 -2.99
N VAL A 100 -1.40 2.76 -2.23
CA VAL A 100 -2.17 1.63 -2.76
C VAL A 100 -3.58 2.11 -3.02
N VAL A 101 -3.98 2.09 -4.29
CA VAL A 101 -5.28 2.62 -4.77
C VAL A 101 -6.29 1.52 -5.07
N ASP A 102 -5.81 0.31 -5.35
CA ASP A 102 -6.68 -0.83 -5.66
C ASP A 102 -5.94 -2.16 -5.46
N MET A 103 -6.67 -3.27 -5.56
CA MET A 103 -6.13 -4.62 -5.53
C MET A 103 -6.87 -5.54 -6.49
N ILE A 104 -6.11 -6.44 -7.12
CA ILE A 104 -6.60 -7.54 -7.94
C ILE A 104 -6.30 -8.81 -7.15
N PRO A 105 -7.33 -9.50 -6.62
CA PRO A 105 -7.13 -10.75 -5.91
C PRO A 105 -6.45 -11.78 -6.80
N LYS A 106 -5.55 -12.59 -6.21
CA LYS A 106 -5.01 -13.74 -6.93
C LYS A 106 -6.16 -14.67 -7.33
N LEU A 107 -6.24 -15.03 -8.61
CA LEU A 107 -7.12 -16.10 -9.06
C LEU A 107 -6.69 -17.43 -8.42
N GLN A 108 -7.61 -18.06 -7.70
CA GLN A 108 -7.42 -19.40 -7.13
C GLN A 108 -7.54 -20.48 -8.20
#